data_AF-A0A952QTN8-F1
#
_entry.id   AF-A0A952QTN8-F1
#
_cell.length_a   1.000
_cell.length_b   1.000
_cell.length_c   1.000
_cell.angle_alpha   90.00
_cell.angle_beta   90.00
_cell.angle_gamma   90.00
#
_symmetry.space_group_name_H-M   'P 1'
#
loop_
_entity.id
_entity.type
_entity.pdbx_description
1 polymer ?
#
loop_
_entity_poly.entity_id
_entity_poly.type
_entity_poly.pdbx_seq_one_letter_code
_entity_poly.pdbx_strand_id
1 'polypeptide(L)'
;MIDKTTFTREFTLLLERFGRDPHPLMTQRYFEYLDARLTTEQFEVAARTIFAEDAYWPAPIRFLHAAKGDPAQLARQEWDRLLEDAAKGQLAPLSEAGKAALRALGGWARVAYANEGQLPSLRKAFLESYGDLSTTPATDRPLLDPTSRRQAADEERVWDRTNRSND
;
A
#
# COMPACT_ATOMS: atom_id res chain seq x y z
N MET A 1 13.31 -2.22 1.12
CA MET A 1 13.89 -0.91 1.43
C MET A 1 14.20 -0.23 0.12
N ILE A 2 13.68 0.97 -0.08
CA ILE A 2 13.86 1.79 -1.27
C ILE A 2 15.20 2.52 -1.15
N ASP A 3 15.99 2.49 -2.21
CA ASP A 3 17.20 3.30 -2.31
C ASP A 3 16.85 4.80 -2.31
N LYS A 4 17.48 5.58 -1.41
CA LYS A 4 17.17 7.00 -1.22
C LYS A 4 17.45 7.84 -2.47
N THR A 5 18.50 7.50 -3.22
CA THR A 5 18.88 8.22 -4.45
C THR A 5 17.81 8.02 -5.51
N THR A 6 17.37 6.77 -5.68
CA THR A 6 16.29 6.39 -6.60
C THR A 6 14.98 7.04 -6.20
N PHE A 7 14.62 7.00 -4.91
CA PHE A 7 13.44 7.69 -4.40
C PHE A 7 13.47 9.18 -4.75
N THR A 8 14.56 9.86 -4.40
CA THR A 8 14.69 11.30 -4.64
C THR A 8 14.58 11.63 -6.13
N ARG A 9 15.26 10.86 -6.99
CA ARG A 9 15.21 11.06 -8.45
C ARG A 9 13.79 10.94 -9.01
N GLU A 10 13.12 9.82 -8.79
CA GLU A 10 11.79 9.58 -9.35
C GLU A 10 10.72 10.49 -8.72
N PHE A 11 10.83 10.75 -7.42
CA PHE A 11 9.89 11.61 -6.71
C PHE A 11 9.99 13.06 -7.19
N THR A 12 11.20 13.56 -7.44
CA THR A 12 11.40 14.89 -8.05
C THR A 12 10.78 14.98 -9.44
N LEU A 13 10.94 13.96 -10.30
CA LEU A 13 10.31 13.94 -11.63
C LEU A 13 8.79 14.01 -11.55
N LEU A 14 8.19 13.31 -10.58
CA LEU A 14 6.75 13.41 -10.33
C LEU A 14 6.38 14.83 -9.90
N LEU A 15 7.10 15.42 -8.94
CA LEU A 15 6.82 16.77 -8.46
C LEU A 15 6.87 17.81 -9.57
N GLU A 16 7.87 17.72 -10.46
CA GLU A 16 7.99 18.55 -11.64
C GLU A 16 6.80 18.37 -12.60
N ARG A 17 6.45 17.11 -12.94
CA ARG A 17 5.30 16.80 -13.81
C ARG A 17 4.01 17.43 -13.29
N PHE A 18 3.76 17.32 -11.99
CA PHE A 18 2.52 17.77 -11.37
C PHE A 18 2.58 19.23 -10.86
N GLY A 19 3.68 19.95 -11.11
CA GLY A 19 3.86 21.34 -10.70
C GLY A 19 3.76 21.55 -9.18
N ARG A 20 4.35 20.64 -8.39
CA ARG A 20 4.28 20.67 -6.92
C ARG A 20 5.62 21.04 -6.31
N ASP A 21 5.56 21.88 -5.29
CA ASP A 21 6.67 22.13 -4.36
C ASP A 21 6.24 21.65 -2.97
N PRO A 22 6.55 20.40 -2.59
CA PRO A 22 6.04 19.81 -1.37
C PRO A 22 6.89 20.26 -0.18
N HIS A 23 6.22 20.52 0.94
CA HIS A 23 6.91 20.71 2.20
C HIS A 23 7.82 19.50 2.51
N PRO A 24 9.06 19.67 3.00
CA PRO A 24 10.01 18.56 3.22
C PRO A 24 9.45 17.42 4.06
N LEU A 25 8.65 17.74 5.08
CA LEU A 25 7.96 16.74 5.91
C LEU A 25 7.02 15.84 5.10
N MET A 26 6.35 16.35 4.06
CA MET A 26 5.49 15.54 3.20
C MET A 26 6.32 14.50 2.44
N THR A 27 7.42 14.92 1.83
CA THR A 27 8.36 14.03 1.14
C THR A 27 8.90 12.94 2.07
N GLN A 28 9.27 13.31 3.30
CA GLN A 28 9.69 12.34 4.32
C GLN A 28 8.58 11.33 4.64
N ARG A 29 7.34 11.77 4.83
CA ARG A 29 6.20 10.87 5.13
C ARG A 29 5.89 9.93 3.97
N TYR A 30 6.01 10.40 2.73
CA TYR A 30 5.90 9.53 1.55
C TYR A 30 7.00 8.47 1.54
N PHE A 31 8.26 8.87 1.77
CA PHE A 31 9.36 7.94 1.83
C PHE A 31 9.15 6.87 2.91
N GLU A 32 8.86 7.27 4.15
CA GLU A 32 8.62 6.35 5.28
C GLU A 32 7.48 5.36 4.98
N TYR A 33 6.39 5.85 4.38
CA TYR A 33 5.25 5.00 4.04
C TYR A 33 5.57 3.97 2.96
N LEU A 34 6.26 4.40 1.89
CA LEU A 34 6.57 3.57 0.73
C LEU A 34 7.74 2.61 1.00
N ASP A 35 8.76 3.06 1.71
CA ASP A 35 9.95 2.26 2.07
C ASP A 35 9.58 1.00 2.88
N ALA A 36 8.59 1.14 3.77
CA ALA A 36 8.08 0.03 4.56
C ALA A 36 7.29 -1.01 3.75
N ARG A 37 6.89 -0.71 2.50
CA ARG A 37 5.90 -1.50 1.74
C ARG A 37 6.35 -1.92 0.35
N LEU A 38 7.35 -1.25 -0.22
CA LEU A 38 7.85 -1.49 -1.57
C LEU A 38 9.36 -1.76 -1.57
N THR A 39 9.80 -2.51 -2.57
CA THR A 39 11.21 -2.54 -2.98
C THR A 39 11.52 -1.33 -3.87
N THR A 40 12.80 -1.07 -4.13
CA THR A 40 13.23 -0.03 -5.06
C THR A 40 12.61 -0.23 -6.45
N GLU A 41 12.64 -1.47 -6.98
CA GLU A 41 12.12 -1.80 -8.31
C GLU A 41 10.60 -1.59 -8.36
N GLN A 42 9.88 -2.00 -7.32
CA GLN A 42 8.43 -1.79 -7.21
C GLN A 42 8.08 -0.31 -7.18
N PHE A 43 8.86 0.50 -6.46
CA PHE A 43 8.67 1.94 -6.43
C PHE A 43 8.94 2.58 -7.79
N GLU A 44 10.00 2.20 -8.50
CA GLU A 44 10.29 2.72 -9.84
C GLU A 44 9.17 2.38 -10.83
N VAL A 45 8.66 1.15 -10.81
CA VAL A 45 7.51 0.75 -11.62
C VAL A 45 6.29 1.61 -11.29
N ALA A 46 5.96 1.76 -9.99
CA ALA A 46 4.84 2.59 -9.57
C ALA A 46 4.99 4.05 -10.00
N ALA A 47 6.17 4.64 -9.81
CA ALA A 47 6.44 6.03 -10.17
C ALA A 47 6.26 6.24 -11.68
N ARG A 48 6.75 5.32 -12.52
CA ARG A 48 6.57 5.39 -13.98
C ARG A 48 5.12 5.25 -14.40
N THR A 49 4.38 4.32 -13.79
CA THR A 49 2.95 4.14 -14.08
C THR A 49 2.15 5.38 -13.72
N ILE A 50 2.37 5.94 -12.53
CA ILE A 50 1.74 7.20 -12.09
C ILE A 50 2.13 8.34 -13.03
N PHE A 51 3.40 8.43 -13.40
CA PHE A 51 3.88 9.39 -14.38
C PHE A 51 3.23 9.16 -15.74
N ALA A 52 2.81 7.96 -16.15
CA ALA A 52 2.15 7.80 -17.44
C ALA A 52 0.66 8.16 -17.36
N GLU A 53 -0.01 7.69 -16.32
CA GLU A 53 -1.47 7.52 -16.31
C GLU A 53 -2.21 8.54 -15.45
N ASP A 54 -1.59 9.03 -14.37
CA ASP A 54 -2.32 9.84 -13.40
C ASP A 54 -2.38 11.31 -13.85
N ALA A 55 -3.59 11.88 -13.77
CA ALA A 55 -3.86 13.28 -14.07
C ALA A 55 -3.65 14.22 -12.87
N TYR A 56 -3.66 13.68 -11.65
CA TYR A 56 -3.54 14.42 -10.40
C TYR A 56 -2.46 13.84 -9.50
N TRP A 57 -1.99 14.62 -8.54
CA TRP A 57 -0.99 14.17 -7.58
C TRP A 57 -1.50 12.95 -6.78
N PRO A 58 -0.78 11.81 -6.81
CA PRO A 58 -1.23 10.57 -6.18
C PRO A 58 -1.14 10.62 -4.65
N ALA A 59 -2.13 10.04 -3.98
CA ALA A 59 -1.99 9.65 -2.58
C ALA A 59 -0.97 8.49 -2.43
N PRO A 60 -0.32 8.28 -1.27
CA PRO A 60 0.70 7.22 -1.12
C PRO A 60 0.19 5.81 -1.48
N ILE A 61 -1.07 5.51 -1.16
CA ILE A 61 -1.70 4.21 -1.47
C ILE A 61 -1.72 3.91 -2.98
N ARG A 62 -1.81 4.93 -3.83
CA ARG A 62 -1.83 4.78 -5.30
C ARG A 62 -0.53 4.18 -5.83
N PHE A 63 0.61 4.43 -5.17
CA PHE A 63 1.89 3.78 -5.52
C PHE A 63 1.85 2.27 -5.26
N LEU A 64 1.19 1.85 -4.17
CA LEU A 64 1.03 0.41 -3.91
C LEU A 64 0.19 -0.24 -5.00
N HIS A 65 -0.91 0.40 -5.39
CA HIS A 65 -1.77 -0.09 -6.47
C HIS A 65 -1.05 -0.08 -7.81
N ALA A 66 -0.22 0.92 -8.09
CA ALA A 66 0.58 1.00 -9.31
C ALA A 66 1.67 -0.08 -9.38
N ALA A 67 2.29 -0.42 -8.24
CA ALA A 67 3.34 -1.44 -8.17
C ALA A 67 2.78 -2.87 -8.17
N LYS A 68 1.70 -3.11 -7.43
CA LYS A 68 1.21 -4.45 -7.08
C LYS A 68 -0.14 -4.80 -7.72
N GLY A 69 -0.83 -3.83 -8.31
CA GLY A 69 -2.22 -3.94 -8.75
C GLY A 69 -3.21 -3.47 -7.68
N ASP A 70 -4.41 -3.08 -8.10
CA ASP A 70 -5.51 -2.77 -7.20
C ASP A 70 -6.00 -4.06 -6.50
N PRO A 71 -5.94 -4.15 -5.16
CA PRO A 71 -6.40 -5.33 -4.43
C PRO A 71 -7.83 -5.73 -4.75
N ALA A 72 -8.73 -4.76 -4.96
CA ALA A 72 -10.13 -5.06 -5.29
C ALA A 72 -10.25 -5.70 -6.67
N GLN A 73 -9.46 -5.24 -7.63
CA GLN A 73 -9.40 -5.82 -8.97
C GLN A 73 -8.75 -7.22 -8.95
N LEU A 74 -7.65 -7.39 -8.22
CA LEU A 74 -6.97 -8.68 -8.07
C LEU A 74 -7.87 -9.71 -7.41
N ALA A 75 -8.57 -9.34 -6.34
CA ALA A 75 -9.51 -10.21 -5.64
C ALA A 75 -10.64 -10.69 -6.57
N ARG A 76 -11.16 -9.80 -7.44
CA ARG A 76 -12.16 -10.16 -8.45
C ARG A 76 -11.60 -11.15 -9.47
N GLN A 77 -10.41 -10.87 -10.01
CA GLN A 77 -9.78 -11.77 -10.98
C GLN A 77 -9.51 -13.15 -10.40
N GLU A 78 -9.04 -13.24 -9.15
CA GLU A 78 -8.84 -14.53 -8.50
C GLU A 78 -10.15 -15.25 -8.19
N TRP A 79 -11.19 -14.52 -7.79
CA TRP A 79 -12.52 -15.11 -7.63
C TRP A 79 -13.07 -15.69 -8.93
N ASP A 80 -12.96 -14.94 -10.03
CA ASP A 80 -13.47 -15.38 -11.33
C ASP A 80 -12.70 -16.63 -11.81
N ARG A 81 -11.37 -16.68 -11.61
CA ARG A 81 -10.57 -17.89 -11.86
C ARG A 81 -11.00 -19.07 -10.99
N LEU A 82 -11.30 -18.85 -9.70
CA LEU A 82 -11.78 -19.90 -8.81
C LEU A 82 -13.08 -20.54 -9.33
N LEU A 83 -13.98 -19.75 -9.90
CA LEU A 83 -15.21 -20.27 -10.50
C LEU A 83 -14.95 -21.08 -11.77
N GLU A 84 -14.04 -20.60 -12.63
CA GLU A 84 -13.63 -21.34 -13.83
C GLU A 84 -12.97 -22.68 -13.47
N ASP A 85 -12.12 -22.67 -12.46
CA ASP A 85 -11.45 -23.84 -11.93
C ASP A 85 -12.46 -24.84 -11.31
N ALA A 86 -13.48 -24.32 -10.64
CA ALA A 86 -14.52 -25.14 -10.02
C ALA A 86 -15.34 -25.88 -11.08
N ALA A 87 -15.68 -25.18 -12.17
CA ALA A 87 -16.34 -25.77 -13.32
C ALA A 87 -15.50 -26.88 -14.00
N LYS A 88 -14.17 -26.79 -13.91
CA LYS A 88 -13.22 -27.80 -14.43
C LYS A 88 -12.88 -28.90 -13.42
N GLY A 89 -13.33 -28.79 -12.17
CA GLY A 89 -12.97 -29.70 -11.09
C GLY A 89 -11.49 -29.67 -10.69
N GLN A 90 -10.81 -28.54 -10.93
CA GLN A 90 -9.38 -28.35 -10.64
C GLN A 90 -9.19 -27.12 -9.76
N LEU A 91 -8.01 -26.93 -9.18
CA LEU A 91 -7.66 -25.70 -8.44
C LEU A 91 -6.28 -25.24 -8.90
N ALA A 92 -6.23 -24.12 -9.61
CA ALA A 92 -4.98 -23.48 -9.98
C ALA A 92 -4.31 -22.81 -8.76
N PRO A 93 -3.00 -22.54 -8.83
CA PRO A 93 -2.31 -21.78 -7.81
C PRO A 93 -2.91 -20.37 -7.63
N LEU A 94 -3.29 -20.05 -6.39
CA LEU A 94 -3.73 -18.70 -5.98
C LEU A 94 -2.57 -17.92 -5.37
N SER A 95 -2.69 -16.60 -5.28
CA SER A 95 -1.81 -15.79 -4.42
C SER A 95 -1.96 -16.17 -2.94
N GLU A 96 -1.02 -15.74 -2.09
CA GLU A 96 -1.16 -15.97 -0.64
C GLU A 96 -2.41 -15.30 -0.06
N ALA A 97 -2.77 -14.10 -0.55
CA ALA A 97 -4.01 -13.43 -0.17
C ALA A 97 -5.24 -14.24 -0.61
N GLY A 98 -5.25 -14.78 -1.84
CA GLY A 98 -6.30 -15.67 -2.34
C GLY A 98 -6.43 -16.96 -1.55
N LYS A 99 -5.31 -17.61 -1.22
CA LYS A 99 -5.29 -18.81 -0.37
C LYS A 99 -5.88 -18.52 0.99
N ALA A 100 -5.49 -17.42 1.62
CA ALA A 100 -5.99 -17.04 2.93
C ALA A 100 -7.47 -16.67 2.90
N ALA A 101 -7.93 -15.92 1.90
CA ALA A 101 -9.35 -15.64 1.68
C ALA A 101 -10.16 -16.92 1.43
N LEU A 102 -9.66 -17.86 0.61
CA LEU A 102 -10.30 -19.15 0.38
C LEU A 102 -10.38 -19.99 1.67
N ARG A 103 -9.34 -19.98 2.50
CA ARG A 103 -9.37 -20.63 3.82
C ARG A 103 -10.43 -20.00 4.73
N ALA A 104 -10.54 -18.67 4.76
CA ALA A 104 -11.54 -17.95 5.55
C ALA A 104 -12.98 -18.31 5.14
N LEU A 105 -13.21 -18.62 3.85
CA LEU A 105 -14.50 -19.12 3.39
C LEU A 105 -14.82 -20.54 3.89
N GLY A 106 -13.85 -21.31 4.35
CA GLY A 106 -14.00 -22.75 4.65
C GLY A 106 -13.44 -23.68 3.57
N GLY A 107 -12.61 -23.14 2.66
CA GLY A 107 -11.82 -23.90 1.72
C GLY A 107 -12.49 -24.19 0.37
N TRP A 108 -11.73 -24.88 -0.49
CA TRP A 108 -12.09 -25.17 -1.89
C TRP A 108 -13.45 -25.86 -2.05
N ALA A 109 -13.73 -26.87 -1.23
CA ALA A 109 -14.97 -27.65 -1.34
C ALA A 109 -16.23 -26.78 -1.23
N ARG A 110 -16.19 -25.72 -0.42
CA ARG A 110 -17.32 -24.81 -0.26
C ARG A 110 -17.62 -24.02 -1.54
N VAL A 111 -16.59 -23.69 -2.33
CA VAL A 111 -16.75 -23.00 -3.61
C VAL A 111 -17.12 -23.99 -4.71
N ALA A 112 -16.43 -25.13 -4.78
CA ALA A 112 -16.64 -26.15 -5.81
C ALA A 112 -18.04 -26.77 -5.80
N TYR A 113 -18.67 -26.89 -4.63
CA TYR A 113 -20.02 -27.46 -4.47
C TYR A 113 -21.10 -26.41 -4.16
N ALA A 114 -20.78 -25.12 -4.30
CA ALA A 114 -21.77 -24.06 -4.10
C ALA A 114 -22.83 -24.09 -5.21
N ASN A 115 -24.08 -23.86 -4.85
CA ASN A 115 -25.13 -23.60 -5.83
C ASN A 115 -25.14 -22.13 -6.25
N GLU A 116 -25.84 -21.81 -7.35
CA GLU A 116 -25.90 -20.44 -7.91
C GLU A 116 -26.39 -19.39 -6.90
N GLY A 117 -27.29 -19.76 -5.99
CA GLY A 117 -27.79 -18.87 -4.94
C GLY A 117 -26.74 -18.52 -3.87
N GLN A 118 -25.75 -19.38 -3.65
CA GLN A 118 -24.69 -19.19 -2.67
C GLN A 118 -23.53 -18.33 -3.20
N LEU A 119 -23.25 -18.41 -4.50
CA LEU A 119 -22.10 -17.75 -5.15
C LEU A 119 -22.00 -16.23 -4.86
N PRO A 120 -23.08 -15.43 -4.92
CA PRO A 120 -22.99 -14.00 -4.63
C PRO A 120 -22.51 -13.69 -3.21
N SER A 121 -22.97 -14.47 -2.22
CA SER A 121 -22.58 -14.29 -0.82
C SER A 121 -21.12 -14.73 -0.57
N LEU A 122 -20.70 -15.85 -1.18
CA LEU A 122 -19.32 -16.33 -1.09
C LEU A 122 -18.36 -15.34 -1.76
N ARG A 123 -18.74 -14.78 -2.90
CA ARG A 123 -17.97 -13.73 -3.58
C ARG A 123 -17.76 -12.53 -2.68
N LYS A 124 -18.83 -12.03 -2.05
CA LYS A 124 -18.73 -10.88 -1.14
C LYS A 124 -17.74 -11.18 0.00
N ALA A 125 -17.90 -12.32 0.67
CA ALA A 125 -17.04 -12.72 1.77
C ALA A 125 -15.56 -12.94 1.33
N PHE A 126 -15.34 -13.44 0.12
CA PHE A 126 -14.00 -13.60 -0.46
C PHE A 126 -13.33 -12.23 -0.64
N LEU A 127 -14.02 -11.29 -1.28
CA LEU A 127 -13.49 -9.96 -1.58
C LEU A 127 -13.19 -9.17 -0.28
N GLU A 128 -14.06 -9.27 0.72
CA GLU A 128 -13.85 -8.67 2.05
C GLU A 128 -12.59 -9.27 2.70
N SER A 129 -12.48 -10.59 2.75
CA SER A 129 -11.32 -11.27 3.36
C SER A 129 -10.00 -10.97 2.63
N TYR A 130 -10.05 -10.79 1.30
CA TYR A 130 -8.88 -10.46 0.49
C TYR A 130 -8.37 -9.02 0.75
N GLY A 131 -9.30 -8.07 0.94
CA GLY A 131 -8.99 -6.67 1.22
C GLY A 131 -8.27 -6.45 2.55
N ASP A 132 -8.70 -7.16 3.59
CA ASP A 132 -8.11 -7.05 4.93
C ASP A 132 -6.66 -7.55 4.96
N LEU A 133 -6.36 -8.60 4.18
CA LEU A 133 -5.05 -9.24 4.14
C LEU A 133 -4.04 -8.53 3.23
N SER A 134 -4.53 -7.87 2.18
CA SER A 134 -3.70 -7.09 1.26
C SER A 134 -3.29 -5.72 1.82
N THR A 135 -4.01 -5.22 2.82
CA THR A 135 -3.78 -3.92 3.45
C THR A 135 -2.92 -4.00 4.71
N THR A 136 -2.61 -5.20 5.22
CA THR A 136 -1.81 -5.36 6.44
C THR A 136 -0.31 -5.31 6.13
N PRO A 137 0.40 -4.19 6.38
CA PRO A 137 1.85 -4.21 6.45
C PRO A 137 2.29 -5.05 7.66
N ALA A 138 3.37 -5.82 7.50
CA ALA A 138 4.15 -6.30 8.64
C ALA A 138 4.61 -5.08 9.45
N THR A 139 3.89 -4.74 10.51
CA THR A 139 4.24 -3.64 11.41
C THR A 139 4.47 -4.23 12.78
N ASP A 140 5.74 -4.44 13.08
CA ASP A 140 6.26 -4.35 14.44
C ASP A 140 7.25 -3.16 14.51
N ARG A 141 6.79 -2.01 14.02
CA ARG A 141 7.45 -0.72 14.26
C ARG A 141 6.41 0.26 14.79
N PRO A 142 6.50 0.68 16.07
CA PRO A 142 5.55 1.61 16.63
C PRO A 142 5.62 2.93 15.86
N LEU A 143 4.49 3.33 15.27
CA LEU A 143 4.30 4.65 14.72
C LEU A 143 4.37 5.65 15.86
N LEU A 144 5.41 6.49 15.83
CA LEU A 144 5.50 7.78 16.50
C LEU A 144 5.15 7.76 18.00
N ASP A 145 6.18 7.58 18.81
CA ASP A 145 6.12 7.95 20.22
C ASP A 145 5.77 9.45 20.32
N PRO A 146 4.66 9.84 20.98
CA PRO A 146 4.24 11.23 21.12
C PRO A 146 5.24 12.09 21.91
N THR A 147 6.29 11.52 22.49
CA THR A 147 7.35 12.26 23.19
C THR A 147 8.28 13.04 22.26
N SER A 148 8.43 12.68 20.97
CA SER A 148 9.32 13.44 20.06
C SER A 148 8.82 14.86 19.74
N ARG A 149 7.54 15.20 20.00
CA ARG A 149 7.06 16.60 19.90
C ARG A 149 7.51 17.48 21.07
N ARG A 150 7.90 16.91 22.21
CA ARG A 150 8.37 17.69 23.36
C ARG A 150 9.85 18.09 23.24
N GLN A 151 10.69 17.26 22.61
CA GLN A 151 12.12 17.57 22.45
C GLN A 151 12.38 18.72 21.46
N ALA A 152 11.63 18.81 20.36
CA ALA A 152 11.80 19.93 19.41
C ALA A 152 11.38 21.30 20.00
N ALA A 153 10.40 21.32 20.91
CA ALA A 153 9.94 22.54 21.56
C ALA A 153 10.86 23.03 22.69
N ASP A 154 11.63 22.14 23.31
CA ASP A 154 12.62 22.51 24.33
C ASP A 154 13.95 22.99 23.70
N GLU A 155 14.35 22.48 22.53
CA GLU A 155 15.55 22.96 21.83
C GLU A 155 15.38 24.39 21.26
N GLU A 156 14.19 24.74 20.78
CA GLU A 156 13.88 26.08 20.27
C GLU A 156 13.88 27.14 21.40
N ARG A 157 13.48 26.75 22.63
CA ARG A 157 13.53 27.62 23.82
C ARG A 157 14.93 27.81 24.41
N VAL A 158 15.85 26.87 24.17
CA VAL A 158 17.24 26.97 24.63
C VAL A 158 18.03 27.91 23.71
N TRP A 159 17.80 27.84 22.39
CA TRP A 159 18.41 28.75 21.41
C TRP A 159 18.03 30.22 21.61
N ASP A 160 16.75 30.51 21.87
CA ASP A 160 16.26 31.89 22.09
C ASP A 160 16.82 32.54 23.38
N ARG A 161 17.19 31.72 24.37
CA ARG A 161 17.72 32.21 25.65
C ARG A 161 19.21 32.57 25.57
N THR A 162 19.97 31.87 24.73
CA THR A 162 21.40 32.14 24.50
C THR A 162 21.65 33.36 23.62
N ASN A 163 20.75 33.71 22.70
CA ASN A 163 20.94 34.84 21.79
C ASN A 163 20.45 36.20 22.33
N ARG A 164 19.65 36.24 23.40
CA ARG A 164 19.22 37.50 24.05
C ARG A 164 20.13 38.01 25.17
N SER A 165 21.21 37.30 25.49
CA SER A 165 22.12 37.69 26.58
C SER A 165 23.40 38.37 26.07
N ASN A 166 23.44 38.80 24.81
CA ASN A 166 24.65 39.34 24.16
C ASN A 166 24.44 40.74 23.53
N ASP A 167 23.40 41.46 23.97
CA ASP A 167 23.22 42.91 23.73
C ASP A 167 23.30 43.68 25.06
#